data_AF-A0A2V9XJP3-F1
#
_entry.id   AF-A0A2V9XJP3-F1
#
_cell.length_a   1.000
_cell.length_b   1.000
_cell.length_c   1.000
_cell.angle_alpha   90.00
_cell.angle_beta   90.00
_cell.angle_gamma   90.00
#
_symmetry.space_group_name_H-M   'P 1'
#
loop_
_entity.id
_entity.type
_entity.pdbx_description
1 polymer ?
#
loop_
_entity_poly.entity_id
_entity_poly.type
_entity_poly.pdbx_seq_one_letter_code
_entity_poly.pdbx_strand_id
1 'polypeptide(L)'
;MRAAHFCASCGKVQPPAPVDYFTFFGLPPKLNVNVAALEKDFYELSRKLHPDLNARAGSQEQEWSLEQSSLLNDAYRTLRDPIKRTEYLLHLEGVALEEQSKAATEQARATGEVKKQIVPPDLLEEVFELNMQLEELRMNKKMGEDDPNLAKEIGAHKTALEAKHDA
;
A
#
# COMPACT_ATOMS: atom_id res chain seq x y z
N MET A 1 -13.77 6.22 2.45
CA MET A 1 -14.57 6.22 3.69
C MET A 1 -14.15 5.00 4.51
N ARG A 2 -14.24 5.03 5.85
CA ARG A 2 -13.87 3.89 6.69
C ARG A 2 -15.01 2.88 6.79
N ALA A 3 -14.69 1.59 6.76
CA ALA A 3 -15.67 0.54 7.02
C ALA A 3 -16.28 0.65 8.44
N ALA A 4 -17.57 0.31 8.56
CA ALA A 4 -18.29 0.39 9.81
C ALA A 4 -18.05 -0.85 10.68
N HIS A 5 -17.02 -0.79 11.52
CA HIS A 5 -16.65 -1.89 12.44
C HIS A 5 -17.60 -2.03 13.64
N PHE A 6 -18.26 -0.94 14.03
CA PHE A 6 -19.15 -0.86 15.19
C PHE A 6 -20.45 -0.13 14.85
N CYS A 7 -21.54 -0.49 15.53
CA CYS A 7 -22.81 0.22 15.42
C CYS A 7 -22.70 1.62 16.03
N ALA A 8 -23.09 2.65 15.28
CA ALA A 8 -23.06 4.04 15.76
C ALA A 8 -24.02 4.32 16.94
N SER A 9 -25.06 3.51 17.11
CA SER A 9 -26.08 3.70 18.15
C SER A 9 -25.80 2.94 19.44
N CYS A 10 -25.25 1.73 19.37
CA CYS A 10 -25.06 0.86 20.54
C CYS A 10 -23.62 0.41 20.78
N GLY A 11 -22.68 0.75 19.90
CA GLY A 11 -21.26 0.42 20.05
C GLY A 11 -20.90 -1.05 19.86
N LYS A 12 -21.88 -1.91 19.57
CA LYS A 12 -21.66 -3.34 19.31
C LYS A 12 -20.87 -3.56 18.03
N VAL A 13 -20.02 -4.59 18.05
CA VAL A 13 -19.30 -5.02 16.84
C VAL A 13 -20.29 -5.42 15.76
N GLN A 14 -19.96 -5.10 14.52
CA GLN A 14 -20.80 -5.39 13.35
C GLN A 14 -20.22 -6.59 12.58
N PRO A 15 -21.00 -7.22 11.70
CA PRO A 15 -20.46 -8.20 10.78
C PRO A 15 -19.34 -7.59 9.92
N PRO A 16 -18.25 -8.33 9.67
CA PRO A 16 -17.18 -7.86 8.80
C PRO A 16 -17.70 -7.63 7.38
N ALA A 17 -17.40 -6.47 6.82
CA ALA A 17 -17.68 -6.16 5.43
C ALA A 17 -16.52 -6.62 4.54
N PRO A 18 -16.78 -7.14 3.32
CA PRO A 18 -15.74 -7.47 2.36
C PRO A 18 -15.18 -6.18 1.75
N VAL A 19 -14.24 -5.55 2.45
CA VAL A 19 -13.59 -4.30 2.05
C VAL A 19 -12.08 -4.50 1.91
N ASP A 20 -11.45 -3.67 1.08
CA ASP A 20 -10.00 -3.62 0.99
C ASP A 20 -9.37 -3.02 2.27
N TYR A 21 -8.07 -3.22 2.46
CA TYR A 21 -7.34 -2.77 3.64
C TYR A 21 -7.30 -1.25 3.79
N PHE A 22 -7.30 -0.48 2.68
CA PHE A 22 -7.33 0.97 2.75
C PHE A 22 -8.70 1.43 3.25
N THR A 23 -9.79 0.89 2.70
CA THR A 23 -11.16 1.14 3.16
C THR A 23 -11.39 0.68 4.60
N PHE A 24 -10.75 -0.42 5.03
CA PHE A 24 -10.80 -0.89 6.42
C PHE A 24 -10.30 0.18 7.42
N PHE A 25 -9.18 0.85 7.10
CA PHE A 25 -8.64 1.96 7.90
C PHE A 25 -9.25 3.33 7.54
N GLY A 26 -9.99 3.43 6.44
CA GLY A 26 -10.51 4.70 5.92
C GLY A 26 -9.44 5.57 5.25
N LEU A 27 -8.37 4.94 4.76
CA LEU A 27 -7.26 5.59 4.07
C LEU A 27 -7.53 5.64 2.56
N PRO A 28 -6.97 6.61 1.83
CA PRO A 28 -6.96 6.57 0.38
C PRO A 28 -5.98 5.47 -0.11
N PRO A 29 -6.27 4.79 -1.23
CA PRO A 29 -5.40 3.78 -1.82
C PRO A 29 -4.16 4.44 -2.45
N LYS A 30 -3.18 4.78 -1.62
CA LYS A 30 -1.94 5.46 -2.02
C LYS A 30 -0.72 4.70 -1.51
N LEU A 31 0.36 4.74 -2.29
CA LEU A 31 1.66 4.21 -1.87
C LEU A 31 2.30 5.02 -0.74
N ASN A 32 1.96 6.30 -0.59
CA ASN A 32 2.42 7.11 0.54
C ASN A 32 1.35 7.13 1.64
N VAL A 33 1.59 6.34 2.70
CA VAL A 33 0.70 6.23 3.88
C VAL A 33 1.47 6.73 5.09
N ASN A 34 0.80 7.50 5.94
CA ASN A 34 1.35 7.91 7.23
C ASN A 34 1.35 6.71 8.19
N VAL A 35 2.50 6.07 8.35
CA VAL A 35 2.68 4.87 9.18
C VAL A 35 2.37 5.16 10.66
N ALA A 36 2.68 6.36 11.17
CA ALA A 36 2.41 6.72 12.55
C ALA A 36 0.89 6.85 12.82
N ALA A 37 0.14 7.40 11.85
CA ALA A 37 -1.31 7.46 11.92
C ALA A 37 -1.94 6.07 11.84
N LEU A 38 -1.45 5.23 10.91
CA LEU A 38 -1.88 3.84 10.76
C LEU A 38 -1.67 3.03 12.04
N GLU A 39 -0.50 3.16 12.68
CA GLU A 39 -0.18 2.46 13.92
C GLU A 39 -1.08 2.91 15.09
N LYS A 40 -1.37 4.23 15.17
CA LYS A 40 -2.33 4.74 16.15
C LYS A 40 -3.72 4.14 15.94
N ASP A 41 -4.24 4.17 14.70
CA ASP A 41 -5.55 3.58 14.36
C ASP A 41 -5.59 2.07 14.65
N PHE A 42 -4.48 1.37 14.40
CA PHE A 42 -4.35 -0.05 14.70
C PHE A 42 -4.52 -0.35 16.19
N TYR A 43 -3.80 0.36 17.07
CA TYR A 43 -3.94 0.15 18.51
C TYR A 43 -5.33 0.52 19.03
N GLU A 44 -5.94 1.59 18.51
CA GLU A 44 -7.30 1.99 18.87
C GLU A 44 -8.34 0.93 18.47
N LEU A 45 -8.23 0.37 17.26
CA LEU A 45 -9.12 -0.70 16.80
C LEU A 45 -8.87 -2.01 17.54
N SER A 46 -7.61 -2.40 17.73
CA SER A 46 -7.24 -3.65 18.37
C SER A 46 -7.84 -3.75 19.76
N ARG A 47 -7.84 -2.66 20.54
CA ARG A 47 -8.47 -2.62 21.87
C ARG A 47 -9.99 -2.81 21.83
N LYS A 48 -10.67 -2.32 20.80
CA LYS A 48 -12.13 -2.41 20.68
C LYS A 48 -12.60 -3.73 20.07
N LEU A 49 -11.80 -4.29 19.16
CA LEU A 49 -12.08 -5.55 18.48
C LEU A 49 -11.53 -6.77 19.23
N HIS A 50 -10.73 -6.59 20.28
CA HIS A 50 -10.08 -7.69 20.99
C HIS A 50 -11.10 -8.73 21.48
N PRO A 51 -10.88 -10.04 21.21
CA PRO A 51 -11.79 -11.10 21.64
C PRO A 51 -12.10 -11.07 23.14
N ASP A 52 -11.12 -10.74 23.98
CA ASP A 52 -11.32 -10.62 25.44
C ASP A 52 -12.36 -9.57 25.85
N LEU A 53 -12.48 -8.47 25.10
CA LEU A 53 -13.50 -7.44 25.38
C LEU A 53 -14.91 -7.97 25.03
N ASN A 54 -15.00 -8.79 24.00
CA ASN A 54 -16.24 -9.36 23.50
C ASN A 54 -16.52 -10.76 24.04
N ALA A 55 -15.68 -11.32 24.93
CA ALA A 55 -15.83 -12.67 25.48
C ALA A 55 -17.13 -12.90 26.27
N ARG A 56 -17.80 -11.82 26.70
CA ARG A 56 -19.12 -11.86 27.36
C ARG A 56 -20.28 -11.47 26.43
N ALA A 57 -19.99 -11.14 25.17
CA ALA A 57 -20.97 -10.82 24.16
C ALA A 57 -21.68 -12.09 23.64
N GLY A 58 -22.70 -11.92 22.80
CA GLY A 58 -23.34 -13.07 22.12
C GLY A 58 -22.34 -13.81 21.23
N SER A 59 -22.59 -15.10 20.98
CA SER A 59 -21.70 -15.95 20.15
C SER A 59 -21.36 -15.33 18.80
N GLN A 60 -22.34 -14.69 18.16
CA GLN A 60 -22.17 -14.04 16.87
C GLN A 60 -21.26 -12.79 16.94
N GLU A 61 -21.38 -12.00 18.01
CA GLU A 61 -20.52 -10.84 18.23
C GLU A 61 -19.07 -11.26 18.54
N GLN A 62 -18.88 -12.39 19.24
CA GLN A 62 -17.55 -12.97 19.46
C GLN A 62 -16.88 -13.40 18.16
N GLU A 63 -17.63 -14.05 17.27
CA GLU A 63 -17.14 -14.47 15.96
C GLU A 63 -16.75 -13.27 15.10
N TRP A 64 -17.61 -12.25 15.01
CA TRP A 64 -17.31 -11.01 14.28
C TRP A 64 -16.09 -10.28 14.85
N SER A 65 -15.95 -10.23 16.17
CA SER A 65 -14.80 -9.64 16.86
C SER A 65 -13.50 -10.37 16.52
N LEU A 66 -13.53 -11.70 16.44
CA LEU A 66 -12.38 -12.51 16.07
C LEU A 66 -11.99 -12.29 14.60
N GLU A 67 -12.96 -12.35 13.69
CA GLU A 67 -12.73 -12.19 12.26
C GLU A 67 -12.20 -10.78 11.93
N GLN A 68 -12.83 -9.74 12.46
CA GLN A 68 -12.35 -8.36 12.28
C GLN A 68 -10.97 -8.13 12.93
N SER A 69 -10.67 -8.77 14.06
CA SER A 69 -9.33 -8.69 14.66
C SER A 69 -8.25 -9.33 13.79
N SER A 70 -8.56 -10.45 13.13
CA SER A 70 -7.65 -11.05 12.16
C SER A 70 -7.43 -10.11 10.98
N LEU A 71 -8.52 -9.60 10.40
CA LEU A 71 -8.46 -8.68 9.27
C LEU A 71 -7.69 -7.40 9.59
N LEU A 72 -7.87 -6.85 10.79
CA LEU A 72 -7.11 -5.70 11.30
C LEU A 72 -5.59 -5.96 11.29
N ASN A 73 -5.17 -7.14 11.77
CA ASN A 73 -3.76 -7.50 11.83
C ASN A 73 -3.16 -7.66 10.43
N ASP A 74 -3.87 -8.31 9.53
CA ASP A 74 -3.41 -8.54 8.16
C ASP A 74 -3.34 -7.23 7.37
N ALA A 75 -4.38 -6.38 7.49
CA ALA A 75 -4.39 -5.04 6.92
C ALA A 75 -3.24 -4.18 7.45
N TYR A 76 -2.99 -4.19 8.77
CA TYR A 76 -1.89 -3.44 9.37
C TYR A 76 -0.52 -3.91 8.87
N ARG A 77 -0.28 -5.23 8.89
CA ARG A 77 0.99 -5.82 8.42
C ARG A 77 1.25 -5.52 6.94
N THR A 78 0.21 -5.53 6.13
CA THR A 78 0.30 -5.26 4.69
C THR A 78 0.56 -3.78 4.41
N LEU A 79 -0.21 -2.88 5.03
CA LEU A 79 -0.10 -1.43 4.78
C LEU A 79 1.14 -0.79 5.42
N ARG A 80 1.68 -1.37 6.51
CA ARG A 80 2.89 -0.88 7.17
C ARG A 80 4.15 -1.15 6.34
N ASP A 81 4.22 -2.30 5.69
CA ASP A 81 5.37 -2.68 4.87
C ASP A 81 5.27 -2.02 3.48
N PRO A 82 6.24 -1.19 3.05
CA PRO A 82 6.21 -0.54 1.74
C PRO A 82 6.11 -1.51 0.55
N ILE A 83 6.76 -2.67 0.64
CA ILE A 83 6.78 -3.66 -0.44
C ILE A 83 5.41 -4.33 -0.49
N LYS A 84 4.93 -4.88 0.63
CA LYS A 84 3.62 -5.57 0.67
C LYS A 84 2.46 -4.65 0.33
N ARG A 85 2.54 -3.38 0.72
CA ARG A 85 1.54 -2.36 0.35
C ARG A 85 1.52 -2.10 -1.15
N THR A 86 2.68 -2.10 -1.79
CA THR A 86 2.79 -1.94 -3.25
C THR A 86 2.21 -3.17 -3.96
N GLU A 87 2.58 -4.37 -3.51
CA GLU A 87 2.01 -5.63 -4.00
C GLU A 87 0.49 -5.67 -3.85
N TYR A 88 -0.02 -5.25 -2.70
CA TYR A 88 -1.45 -5.21 -2.43
C TYR A 88 -2.18 -4.20 -3.31
N LEU A 89 -1.62 -2.99 -3.48
CA LEU A 89 -2.23 -1.99 -4.35
C LEU A 89 -2.28 -2.46 -5.80
N LEU A 90 -1.20 -3.08 -6.29
CA LEU A 90 -1.16 -3.68 -7.63
C LEU A 90 -2.17 -4.83 -7.77
N HIS A 91 -2.33 -5.65 -6.74
CA HIS A 91 -3.35 -6.70 -6.72
C HIS A 91 -4.77 -6.12 -6.83
N LEU A 92 -5.06 -5.00 -6.16
CA LEU A 92 -6.35 -4.31 -6.30
C LEU A 92 -6.61 -3.80 -7.72
N GLU A 93 -5.56 -3.40 -8.44
CA GLU A 93 -5.60 -3.00 -9.85
C GLU A 93 -5.58 -4.20 -10.82
N GLY A 94 -5.60 -5.44 -10.31
CA GLY A 94 -5.59 -6.67 -11.12
C GLY A 94 -4.21 -7.07 -11.65
N VAL A 95 -3.13 -6.49 -11.13
CA VAL A 95 -1.75 -6.82 -11.51
C VAL A 95 -1.15 -7.83 -10.53
N ALA A 96 -0.82 -9.03 -11.02
CA ALA A 96 -0.17 -10.08 -10.23
C ALA A 96 1.36 -10.04 -10.39
N LEU A 97 2.07 -9.64 -9.32
CA LEU A 97 3.54 -9.54 -9.33
C LEU A 97 4.27 -10.88 -9.19
N GLU A 98 3.59 -11.99 -8.89
CA GLU A 98 4.20 -13.31 -8.72
C GLU A 98 4.97 -13.77 -9.98
N GLU A 99 4.49 -13.36 -11.15
CA GLU A 99 5.13 -13.58 -12.46
C GLU A 99 6.49 -12.86 -12.59
N GLN A 100 6.78 -11.89 -11.74
CA GLN A 100 8.01 -11.07 -11.75
C GLN A 100 9.07 -11.54 -10.73
N SER A 101 8.77 -12.54 -9.89
CA SER A 101 9.68 -13.01 -8.84
C SER A 101 11.00 -13.58 -9.39
N LYS A 102 12.07 -13.57 -8.56
CA LYS A 102 13.37 -14.19 -8.90
C LYS A 102 13.21 -15.66 -9.32
N ALA A 103 12.40 -16.41 -8.58
CA ALA A 103 12.09 -17.81 -8.88
C ALA A 103 11.41 -17.94 -10.25
N ALA A 104 10.42 -17.09 -10.55
CA ALA A 104 9.80 -17.07 -11.87
C ALA A 104 10.81 -16.69 -12.98
N THR A 105 11.80 -15.83 -12.69
CA THR A 105 12.85 -15.41 -13.66
C THR A 105 13.81 -16.55 -13.94
N GLU A 106 14.21 -17.28 -12.92
CA GLU A 106 15.04 -18.48 -13.05
C GLU A 106 14.31 -19.60 -13.80
N GLN A 107 13.02 -19.81 -13.51
CA GLN A 107 12.18 -20.76 -14.23
C GLN A 107 12.03 -20.38 -15.71
N ALA A 108 11.66 -19.13 -16.02
CA ALA A 108 11.54 -18.67 -17.40
C ALA A 108 12.84 -18.79 -18.19
N ARG A 109 14.00 -18.52 -17.55
CA ARG A 109 15.32 -18.76 -18.16
C ARG A 109 15.59 -20.24 -18.41
N ALA A 110 15.13 -21.12 -17.53
CA ALA A 110 15.27 -22.56 -17.66
C ALA A 110 14.32 -23.16 -18.71
N THR A 111 13.10 -22.64 -18.85
CA THR A 111 12.08 -23.13 -19.79
C THR A 111 12.15 -22.45 -21.16
N GLY A 112 12.90 -21.35 -21.29
CA GLY A 112 12.99 -20.56 -22.52
C GLY A 112 11.74 -19.71 -22.78
N GLU A 113 10.86 -19.57 -21.79
CA GLU A 113 9.64 -18.77 -21.90
C GLU A 113 9.94 -17.28 -21.76
N VAL A 114 9.36 -16.47 -22.64
CA VAL A 114 9.46 -15.01 -22.56
C VAL A 114 8.54 -14.54 -21.44
N LYS A 115 9.12 -14.04 -20.36
CA LYS A 115 8.34 -13.36 -19.32
C LYS A 115 7.57 -12.20 -19.93
N LYS A 116 6.28 -12.12 -19.61
CA LYS A 116 5.50 -10.92 -19.87
C LYS A 116 6.00 -9.83 -18.94
N GLN A 117 6.90 -8.99 -19.44
CA GLN A 117 7.31 -7.80 -18.72
C GLN A 117 6.09 -6.87 -18.63
N ILE A 118 5.57 -6.67 -17.41
CA ILE A 118 4.32 -5.92 -17.17
C ILE A 118 4.55 -4.42 -17.40
N VAL A 119 5.76 -3.95 -17.12
CA VAL A 119 6.16 -2.54 -17.26
C VAL A 119 6.89 -2.33 -18.60
N PRO A 120 6.41 -1.45 -19.49
CA PRO A 120 7.12 -1.12 -20.73
C PRO A 120 8.58 -0.71 -20.46
N PRO A 121 9.55 -1.17 -21.26
CA PRO A 121 10.96 -0.82 -21.07
C PRO A 121 11.21 0.69 -21.04
N ASP A 122 10.55 1.44 -21.93
CA ASP A 122 10.68 2.89 -22.04
C ASP A 122 10.24 3.59 -20.75
N LEU A 123 9.11 3.14 -20.15
CA LEU A 123 8.63 3.67 -18.87
C LEU A 123 9.61 3.36 -17.73
N LEU A 124 10.21 2.17 -17.75
CA LEU A 124 11.17 1.79 -16.72
C LEU A 124 12.41 2.69 -16.78
N GLU A 125 12.93 2.95 -17.98
CA GLU A 125 14.07 3.85 -18.21
C GLU A 125 13.76 5.28 -17.73
N GLU A 126 12.63 5.87 -18.14
CA GLU A 126 12.20 7.22 -17.73
C GLU A 126 12.13 7.35 -16.19
N VAL A 127 11.58 6.34 -15.51
CA VAL A 127 11.48 6.32 -14.03
C VAL A 127 12.85 6.18 -13.37
N PHE A 128 13.76 5.39 -13.94
CA PHE A 128 15.13 5.26 -13.41
C PHE A 128 15.89 6.58 -13.52
N GLU A 129 15.84 7.25 -14.67
CA GLU A 129 16.48 8.55 -14.87
C GLU A 129 15.96 9.60 -13.87
N LEU A 130 14.64 9.68 -13.70
CA LEU A 130 14.03 10.61 -12.74
C LEU A 130 14.46 10.32 -11.29
N ASN A 131 14.58 9.04 -10.92
CA ASN A 131 15.05 8.65 -9.60
C ASN A 131 16.52 9.04 -9.37
N MET A 132 17.38 8.88 -10.39
CA MET A 132 18.78 9.32 -10.31
C MET A 132 18.87 10.84 -10.10
N GLN A 133 18.11 11.63 -10.85
CA GLN A 133 18.06 13.09 -10.67
C GLN A 133 17.56 13.49 -9.27
N LEU A 134 16.56 12.78 -8.73
CA LEU A 134 16.07 13.01 -7.37
C LEU A 134 17.12 12.69 -6.30
N GLU A 135 17.92 11.64 -6.50
CA GLU A 135 19.03 11.30 -5.61
C GLU A 135 20.12 12.36 -5.65
N GLU A 136 20.50 12.83 -6.83
CA GLU A 136 21.44 13.93 -7.01
C GLU A 136 20.97 15.19 -6.29
N LEU A 137 19.72 15.61 -6.52
CA LEU A 137 19.15 16.78 -5.84
C LEU A 137 19.16 16.62 -4.30
N ARG A 138 18.87 15.41 -3.79
CA ARG A 138 18.93 15.13 -2.35
C ARG A 138 20.37 15.22 -1.82
N MET A 139 21.36 14.79 -2.58
CA MET A 139 22.78 14.86 -2.20
C MET A 139 23.28 16.30 -2.21
N ASN A 140 23.00 17.05 -3.28
CA ASN A 140 23.32 18.47 -3.44
C ASN A 140 22.78 19.29 -2.26
N LYS A 141 21.51 19.08 -1.91
CA LYS A 141 20.88 19.71 -0.74
C LYS A 141 21.54 19.35 0.59
N LYS A 142 22.02 18.12 0.77
CA LYS A 142 22.77 17.71 1.99
C LYS A 142 24.15 18.38 2.06
N MET A 143 24.77 18.65 0.93
CA MET A 143 26.06 19.32 0.82
C MET A 143 25.96 20.84 0.91
N GLY A 144 24.73 21.40 0.92
CA GLY A 144 24.49 22.85 0.92
C GLY A 144 24.65 23.49 -0.47
N GLU A 145 24.75 22.68 -1.51
CA GLU A 145 24.82 23.10 -2.91
C GLU A 145 23.42 23.01 -3.50
N ASP A 146 22.59 24.04 -3.32
CA ASP A 146 21.26 24.04 -3.94
C ASP A 146 21.36 24.38 -5.44
N ASP A 147 20.98 23.43 -6.30
CA ASP A 147 20.85 23.66 -7.75
C ASP A 147 19.36 23.89 -8.13
N PRO A 148 18.95 25.16 -8.33
CA PRO A 148 17.57 25.48 -8.71
C PRO A 148 17.23 25.07 -10.15
N ASN A 149 18.21 24.83 -11.04
CA ASN A 149 17.95 24.39 -12.41
C ASN A 149 17.59 22.91 -12.41
N LEU A 150 18.35 22.07 -11.70
CA LEU A 150 18.03 20.66 -11.51
C LEU A 150 16.62 20.46 -10.92
N ALA A 151 16.23 21.29 -9.94
CA ALA A 151 14.89 21.25 -9.36
C ALA A 151 13.78 21.57 -10.39
N LYS A 152 14.02 22.52 -11.30
CA LYS A 152 13.09 22.86 -12.39
C LYS A 152 12.99 21.73 -13.41
N GLU A 153 14.11 21.13 -13.77
CA GLU A 153 14.17 20.01 -14.73
C GLU A 153 13.40 18.80 -14.20
N ILE A 154 13.62 18.41 -12.94
CA ILE A 154 12.86 17.34 -12.28
C ILE A 154 11.36 17.66 -12.27
N GLY A 155 11.00 18.92 -12.02
CA GLY A 155 9.60 19.36 -12.07
C GLY A 155 8.98 19.24 -13.47
N ALA A 156 9.73 19.58 -14.52
CA ALA A 156 9.30 19.42 -15.90
C ALA A 156 9.16 17.94 -16.30
N HIS A 157 10.14 17.10 -15.95
CA HIS A 157 10.11 15.66 -16.19
C HIS A 157 8.91 15.00 -15.49
N LYS A 158 8.65 15.36 -14.23
CA LYS A 158 7.48 14.91 -13.49
C LYS A 158 6.19 15.25 -14.24
N THR A 159 6.04 16.51 -14.68
CA THR A 159 4.83 16.98 -15.37
C THR A 159 4.63 16.25 -16.70
N ALA A 160 5.71 16.00 -17.44
CA ALA A 160 5.66 15.25 -18.70
C ALA A 160 5.25 13.79 -18.47
N LEU A 161 5.76 13.15 -17.42
CA LEU A 161 5.42 11.77 -17.07
C LEU A 161 3.96 11.64 -16.62
N GLU A 162 3.47 12.55 -15.77
CA GLU A 162 2.05 12.63 -15.37
C GLU A 162 1.16 12.80 -16.61
N ALA A 163 1.49 13.72 -17.53
CA ALA A 163 0.71 13.93 -18.74
C ALA A 163 0.69 12.72 -19.71
N LYS A 164 1.74 11.89 -19.72
CA LYS A 164 1.79 10.68 -20.55
C LYS A 164 0.94 9.53 -20.01
N HIS A 165 0.74 9.47 -18.69
CA HIS A 165 0.17 8.30 -18.01
C HIS A 165 -1.12 8.57 -17.23
N ASP A 166 -1.55 9.83 -17.08
CA ASP A 166 -2.90 10.20 -16.64
C ASP A 166 -3.88 10.06 -17.84
N ALA A 167 -4.30 8.82 -18.14
CA ALA A 167 -5.38 8.50 -19.07
C ALA A 167 -6.21 7.30 -18.58
#